data_AF-A0A8B8C6J0-F1
#
_entry.id   AF-A0A8B8C6J0-F1
#
_cell.length_a   1.000
_cell.length_b   1.000
_cell.length_c   1.000
_cell.angle_alpha   90.00
_cell.angle_beta   90.00
_cell.angle_gamma   90.00
#
_symmetry.space_group_name_H-M   'P 1'
#
loop_
_entity.id
_entity.type
_entity.pdbx_description
1 polymer ?
#
loop_
_entity_poly.entity_id
_entity_poly.type
_entity_poly.pdbx_seq_one_letter_code
_entity_poly.pdbx_strand_id
1 'polypeptide(L)'
;MINNFIAKQKMVSSFSVCLILVLFIPRAFGSNQINITTVESSSTYRLNNASFAIDGDFSQVIRRCAHTDVKRDIQEAWLRLDLGEIYSVKTVKFWYRNDRGSNYQNTIRLRGYSIRVSNDTALPPPESSCYSDPGNVTLPTIIEKDCERTASYVWFYQDKGNGHEVPMLEICEVQVVGCETGRYGENCSNTCDHCKNKDHCNITSGSCDIHGCANQNMIPPLCSHCLSGLYGTNCSRHCSQLCKEKRCDISLGTCLSGCEIGYTGTFCNITCPYGRYGDSCQGICNNCLESSTCHHVSGVCASGCNEGYKACTMGEYGRNCENQCGHCHNHEACNRFDGRCRDCETGYQGLRCDNECRSGTYGRNCSETCGACLDGTTCHHIYGHCSLGCRPGWKSTPTCDDPCPPGTFGPNCINKCSGNCLHQATCDKETGKCKACSEGWRNDFCNEKSKELTTDLDKMTLEHLMLDNARISLEMELLKKESQKITIESSFLKIKDEYLRLKMQSEFQIFTSGDPKISISEKKPGQNVNVDNPESSTPSLK
;
A
#
# COMPACT_ATOMS: atom_id res chain seq x y z
N MET A 1 -38.81 63.64 45.40
CA MET A 1 -39.71 64.24 44.39
C MET A 1 -39.70 63.25 43.22
N ILE A 2 -40.79 62.53 42.89
CA ILE A 2 -42.04 63.02 42.25
C ILE A 2 -41.70 63.54 40.84
N ASN A 3 -42.09 62.93 39.70
CA ASN A 3 -42.90 61.73 39.37
C ASN A 3 -42.17 60.92 38.26
N ASN A 4 -42.33 59.61 38.01
CA ASN A 4 -43.44 58.63 38.11
C ASN A 4 -44.43 58.65 36.92
N PHE A 5 -44.33 57.64 36.02
CA PHE A 5 -45.49 57.06 35.33
C PHE A 5 -45.21 55.63 34.83
N ILE A 6 -46.15 54.69 35.07
CA ILE A 6 -46.04 53.25 34.75
C ILE A 6 -47.43 52.69 34.40
N ALA A 7 -47.60 52.03 33.24
CA ALA A 7 -48.56 50.94 32.97
C ALA A 7 -48.27 50.36 31.57
N LYS A 8 -48.31 49.05 31.23
CA LYS A 8 -48.97 47.80 31.70
C LYS A 8 -50.29 47.43 30.98
N GLN A 9 -50.17 46.49 30.03
CA GLN A 9 -51.11 45.40 29.66
C GLN A 9 -50.32 44.49 28.68
N LYS A 10 -50.13 43.18 28.79
CA LYS A 10 -50.72 42.04 29.55
C LYS A 10 -51.99 41.42 28.95
N MET A 11 -51.78 40.30 28.23
CA MET A 11 -52.70 39.18 27.91
C MET A 11 -53.98 39.48 27.10
N VAL A 12 -54.19 38.73 26.01
CA VAL A 12 -55.20 37.64 25.91
C VAL A 12 -55.02 36.91 24.57
N SER A 13 -55.46 35.65 24.50
CA SER A 13 -55.42 34.79 23.30
C SER A 13 -56.50 35.12 22.27
N SER A 14 -56.21 34.90 20.99
CA SER A 14 -57.24 34.51 20.02
C SER A 14 -56.67 33.51 19.01
N PHE A 15 -57.49 32.54 18.60
CA PHE A 15 -57.14 31.63 17.50
C PHE A 15 -57.29 32.37 16.17
N SER A 16 -56.33 32.21 15.27
CA SER A 16 -56.54 32.41 13.84
C SER A 16 -55.75 31.34 13.11
N VAL A 17 -56.49 30.36 12.56
CA VAL A 17 -55.93 29.29 11.74
C VAL A 17 -55.58 29.90 10.38
N CYS A 18 -54.42 30.55 10.32
CA CYS A 18 -53.88 31.02 9.06
C CYS A 18 -53.40 29.78 8.28
N LEU A 19 -54.22 29.34 7.33
CA LEU A 19 -53.92 28.21 6.46
C LEU A 19 -52.72 28.56 5.56
N ILE A 20 -51.51 28.28 6.03
CA ILE A 20 -50.31 28.40 5.19
C ILE A 20 -50.37 27.27 4.15
N LEU A 21 -51.03 27.57 3.04
CA LEU A 21 -50.76 26.94 1.76
C LEU A 21 -49.28 27.16 1.46
N VAL A 22 -48.47 26.16 1.82
CA VAL A 22 -47.11 26.02 1.32
C VAL A 22 -47.25 25.66 -0.16
N LEU A 23 -47.50 26.68 -0.97
CA LEU A 23 -47.17 26.63 -2.38
C LEU A 23 -45.68 26.38 -2.45
N PHE A 24 -45.31 25.12 -2.69
CA PHE A 24 -44.03 24.76 -3.26
C PHE A 24 -43.99 25.37 -4.67
N ILE A 25 -43.76 26.69 -4.73
CA ILE A 25 -43.12 27.32 -5.87
C ILE A 25 -41.72 26.68 -5.88
N PRO A 26 -41.39 25.80 -6.85
CA PRO A 26 -40.01 25.37 -6.98
C PRO A 26 -39.19 26.64 -7.20
N ARG A 27 -38.19 26.89 -6.35
CA ARG A 27 -37.27 28.00 -6.57
C ARG A 27 -36.73 27.86 -8.00
N ALA A 28 -36.87 28.90 -8.80
CA ALA A 28 -36.17 28.98 -10.07
C ALA A 28 -34.67 29.05 -9.76
N PHE A 29 -34.03 27.87 -9.75
CA PHE A 29 -32.58 27.77 -9.85
C PHE A 29 -32.15 28.44 -11.15
N GLY A 30 -31.04 29.17 -11.12
CA GLY A 30 -30.44 29.72 -12.33
C GLY A 30 -30.14 28.57 -13.30
N SER A 31 -30.90 28.50 -14.38
CA SER A 31 -30.83 27.36 -15.29
C SER A 31 -29.65 27.53 -16.23
N ASN A 32 -28.46 27.11 -15.77
CA ASN A 32 -27.28 26.88 -16.61
C ASN A 32 -27.48 25.65 -17.53
N GLN A 33 -28.69 25.48 -18.06
CA GLN A 33 -29.05 24.40 -18.98
C GLN A 33 -28.59 24.83 -20.38
N ILE A 34 -27.72 24.02 -20.97
CA ILE A 34 -27.24 24.23 -22.34
C ILE A 34 -28.38 23.88 -23.29
N ASN A 35 -28.64 24.76 -24.26
CA ASN A 35 -29.66 24.53 -25.27
C ASN A 35 -29.11 23.58 -26.35
N ILE A 36 -29.72 22.40 -26.49
CA ILE A 36 -29.28 21.35 -27.41
C ILE A 36 -29.85 21.65 -28.80
N THR A 37 -29.00 21.66 -29.84
CA THR A 37 -29.39 22.12 -31.17
C THR A 37 -30.06 21.02 -32.00
N THR A 38 -29.50 19.81 -31.98
CA THR A 38 -30.00 18.64 -32.72
C THR A 38 -29.67 17.34 -31.98
N VAL A 39 -30.35 16.24 -32.35
CA VAL A 39 -30.04 14.88 -31.89
C VAL A 39 -30.08 13.91 -33.07
N GLU A 40 -29.03 13.11 -33.20
CA GLU A 40 -28.93 11.98 -34.13
C GLU A 40 -28.95 10.65 -33.37
N SER A 41 -29.31 9.56 -34.06
CA SER A 41 -29.37 8.20 -33.50
C SER A 41 -28.79 7.18 -34.47
N SER A 42 -28.12 6.13 -33.96
CA SER A 42 -27.55 5.05 -34.82
C SER A 42 -28.60 4.35 -35.69
N SER A 43 -29.85 4.33 -35.23
CA SER A 43 -31.01 3.77 -35.91
C SER A 43 -32.29 4.28 -35.25
N THR A 44 -33.44 4.21 -35.93
CA THR A 44 -34.75 4.63 -35.40
C THR A 44 -35.79 3.51 -35.50
N TYR A 45 -36.53 3.24 -34.43
CA TYR A 45 -37.61 2.26 -34.46
C TYR A 45 -38.85 2.80 -35.17
N ARG A 46 -39.15 2.27 -36.36
CA ARG A 46 -40.29 2.69 -37.22
C ARG A 46 -40.20 4.19 -37.56
N LEU A 47 -41.29 4.95 -37.35
CA LEU A 47 -41.42 6.39 -37.56
C LEU A 47 -41.08 7.21 -36.29
N ASN A 48 -40.27 6.66 -35.39
CA ASN A 48 -39.81 7.40 -34.21
C ASN A 48 -38.69 8.39 -34.58
N ASN A 49 -38.57 9.49 -33.85
CA ASN A 49 -37.65 10.58 -34.11
C ASN A 49 -36.69 10.75 -32.92
N ALA A 50 -35.39 10.90 -33.19
CA ALA A 50 -34.37 11.13 -32.16
C ALA A 50 -34.59 12.46 -31.39
N SER A 51 -35.26 13.45 -32.00
CA SER A 51 -35.60 14.72 -31.34
C SER A 51 -36.56 14.59 -30.14
N PHE A 52 -37.27 13.46 -29.97
CA PHE A 52 -38.03 13.20 -28.73
C PHE A 52 -37.13 13.05 -27.49
N ALA A 53 -35.79 13.03 -27.63
CA ALA A 53 -34.89 13.13 -26.49
C ALA A 53 -34.62 14.58 -26.03
N ILE A 54 -35.15 15.59 -26.72
CA ILE A 54 -34.99 17.03 -26.43
C ILE A 54 -36.25 17.86 -26.75
N ASP A 55 -37.44 17.25 -26.78
CA ASP A 55 -38.68 17.97 -27.13
C ASP A 55 -39.37 18.62 -25.91
N GLY A 56 -38.84 18.38 -24.70
CA GLY A 56 -39.37 18.90 -23.45
C GLY A 56 -40.52 18.09 -22.83
N ASP A 57 -40.95 16.97 -23.43
CA ASP A 57 -41.93 16.07 -22.82
C ASP A 57 -41.26 15.01 -21.93
N PHE A 58 -40.97 15.40 -20.68
CA PHE A 58 -40.46 14.54 -19.59
C PHE A 58 -41.33 13.28 -19.29
N SER A 59 -42.41 13.03 -20.03
CA SER A 59 -43.24 11.83 -19.94
C SER A 59 -42.45 10.56 -20.27
N GLN A 60 -42.17 9.77 -19.23
CA GLN A 60 -41.41 8.52 -19.33
C GLN A 60 -42.19 7.34 -19.97
N VAL A 61 -42.98 7.60 -21.00
CA VAL A 61 -43.87 6.66 -21.71
C VAL A 61 -43.40 6.51 -23.15
N ILE A 62 -43.25 5.29 -23.65
CA ILE A 62 -42.47 4.99 -24.88
C ILE A 62 -42.93 5.70 -26.17
N ARG A 63 -44.13 6.27 -26.20
CA ARG A 63 -44.61 7.11 -27.32
C ARG A 63 -44.04 8.54 -27.32
N ARG A 64 -43.27 8.89 -26.29
CA ARG A 64 -42.58 10.17 -26.06
C ARG A 64 -41.07 10.01 -25.90
N CYS A 65 -40.54 8.85 -26.30
CA CYS A 65 -39.12 8.56 -26.13
C CYS A 65 -38.48 8.23 -27.47
N ALA A 66 -37.32 8.83 -27.73
CA ALA A 66 -36.42 8.39 -28.79
C ALA A 66 -36.07 6.92 -28.56
N HIS A 67 -36.31 6.10 -29.58
CA HIS A 67 -36.20 4.64 -29.52
C HIS A 67 -35.35 4.17 -30.69
N THR A 68 -34.16 3.64 -30.41
CA THR A 68 -33.32 3.03 -31.46
C THR A 68 -33.94 1.73 -31.97
N ASP A 69 -33.59 1.28 -33.16
CA ASP A 69 -34.26 0.13 -33.79
C ASP A 69 -33.97 -1.20 -33.05
N VAL A 70 -34.72 -2.25 -33.39
CA VAL A 70 -34.76 -3.55 -32.69
C VAL A 70 -34.36 -4.74 -33.58
N LYS A 71 -33.80 -4.48 -34.76
CA LYS A 71 -33.36 -5.55 -35.68
C LYS A 71 -32.21 -6.35 -35.06
N ARG A 72 -32.12 -7.64 -35.41
CA ARG A 72 -31.19 -8.61 -34.79
C ARG A 72 -29.72 -8.43 -35.18
N ASP A 73 -29.47 -7.64 -36.21
CA ASP A 73 -28.15 -7.28 -36.77
C ASP A 73 -27.52 -6.06 -36.08
N ILE A 74 -28.24 -5.38 -35.19
CA ILE A 74 -27.75 -4.21 -34.45
C ILE A 74 -26.73 -4.65 -33.38
N GLN A 75 -25.50 -4.16 -33.52
CA GLN A 75 -24.39 -4.43 -32.59
C GLN A 75 -24.10 -3.25 -31.65
N GLU A 76 -24.63 -2.06 -31.94
CA GLU A 76 -24.52 -0.89 -31.07
C GLU A 76 -25.73 0.05 -31.23
N ALA A 77 -26.10 0.71 -30.14
CA ALA A 77 -27.15 1.73 -30.10
C ALA A 77 -26.59 3.02 -29.49
N TRP A 78 -26.74 4.14 -30.20
CA TRP A 78 -26.32 5.44 -29.68
C TRP A 78 -27.27 6.58 -30.05
N LEU A 79 -27.22 7.62 -29.23
CA LEU A 79 -27.82 8.94 -29.43
C LEU A 79 -26.72 9.99 -29.27
N ARG A 80 -26.48 10.81 -30.30
CA ARG A 80 -25.53 11.95 -30.28
C ARG A 80 -26.33 13.24 -30.18
N LEU A 81 -26.07 14.03 -29.15
CA LEU A 81 -26.67 15.35 -28.93
C LEU A 81 -25.62 16.41 -29.27
N ASP A 82 -26.04 17.40 -30.07
CA ASP A 82 -25.21 18.51 -30.52
C ASP A 82 -25.50 19.75 -29.66
N LEU A 83 -24.47 20.35 -29.06
CA LEU A 83 -24.58 21.55 -28.23
C LEU A 83 -24.43 22.85 -29.04
N GLY A 84 -24.13 22.77 -30.34
CA GLY A 84 -23.90 23.90 -31.24
C GLY A 84 -22.53 24.56 -31.12
N GLU A 85 -22.02 24.68 -29.89
CA GLU A 85 -20.72 25.26 -29.54
C GLU A 85 -19.99 24.36 -28.54
N ILE A 86 -18.72 24.65 -28.23
CA ILE A 86 -18.00 23.97 -27.15
C ILE A 86 -18.41 24.61 -25.81
N TYR A 87 -18.99 23.82 -24.91
CA TYR A 87 -19.33 24.20 -23.55
C TYR A 87 -18.47 23.46 -22.53
N SER A 88 -18.21 24.08 -21.38
CA SER A 88 -17.81 23.36 -20.18
C SER A 88 -19.04 22.63 -19.63
N VAL A 89 -19.15 21.32 -19.84
CA VAL A 89 -20.23 20.52 -19.24
C VAL A 89 -19.94 20.32 -17.75
N LYS A 90 -21.00 20.34 -16.92
CA LYS A 90 -20.95 19.97 -15.50
C LYS A 90 -21.70 18.67 -15.23
N THR A 91 -22.97 18.57 -15.62
CA THR A 91 -23.76 17.34 -15.47
C THR A 91 -24.56 17.03 -16.72
N VAL A 92 -24.80 15.73 -16.94
CA VAL A 92 -25.76 15.21 -17.91
C VAL A 92 -26.88 14.53 -17.14
N LYS A 93 -28.11 14.97 -17.40
CA LYS A 93 -29.33 14.50 -16.76
C LYS A 93 -30.32 14.01 -17.80
N PHE A 94 -30.94 12.85 -17.57
CA PHE A 94 -31.90 12.32 -18.53
C PHE A 94 -32.99 11.46 -17.90
N TRP A 95 -34.09 11.38 -18.63
CA TRP A 95 -35.25 10.55 -18.38
C TRP A 95 -35.27 9.45 -19.42
N TYR A 96 -35.53 8.22 -19.01
CA TYR A 96 -35.72 7.08 -19.93
C TYR A 96 -37.07 6.41 -19.66
N ARG A 97 -37.46 5.45 -20.50
CA ARG A 97 -38.75 4.76 -20.40
C ARG A 97 -39.00 4.13 -19.02
N ASN A 98 -40.14 4.47 -18.41
CA ASN A 98 -40.57 4.03 -17.08
C ASN A 98 -41.93 3.27 -17.08
N ASP A 99 -42.57 3.09 -18.23
CA ASP A 99 -43.95 2.58 -18.35
C ASP A 99 -44.14 1.05 -18.20
N ARG A 100 -43.09 0.26 -17.98
CA ARG A 100 -43.14 -1.22 -18.00
C ARG A 100 -43.52 -1.85 -16.64
N GLY A 101 -44.12 -1.07 -15.73
CA GLY A 101 -44.69 -1.55 -14.47
C GLY A 101 -43.70 -2.00 -13.38
N SER A 102 -42.39 -1.99 -13.62
CA SER A 102 -41.38 -2.19 -12.56
C SER A 102 -40.00 -1.65 -12.95
N ASN A 103 -39.25 -1.15 -11.95
CA ASN A 103 -37.92 -0.57 -12.14
C ASN A 103 -36.95 -1.55 -12.84
N TYR A 104 -37.06 -2.86 -12.54
CA TYR A 104 -36.28 -3.89 -13.21
C TYR A 104 -36.59 -3.92 -14.72
N GLN A 105 -37.87 -4.03 -15.09
CA GLN A 105 -38.31 -4.11 -16.50
C GLN A 105 -37.98 -2.85 -17.29
N ASN A 106 -38.08 -1.68 -16.65
CA ASN A 106 -37.65 -0.39 -17.20
C ASN A 106 -36.13 -0.36 -17.47
N THR A 107 -35.33 -0.92 -16.55
CA THR A 107 -33.86 -0.89 -16.66
C THR A 107 -33.30 -1.78 -17.78
N ILE A 108 -33.96 -2.88 -18.18
CA ILE A 108 -33.30 -3.97 -18.93
C ILE A 108 -32.61 -3.55 -20.24
N ARG A 109 -33.10 -2.50 -20.93
CA ARG A 109 -32.52 -2.02 -22.19
C ARG A 109 -31.42 -0.98 -22.02
N LEU A 110 -31.35 -0.31 -20.87
CA LEU A 110 -30.35 0.71 -20.58
C LEU A 110 -29.09 0.13 -19.89
N ARG A 111 -29.14 -1.10 -19.37
CA ARG A 111 -28.01 -1.77 -18.67
C ARG A 111 -26.70 -1.73 -19.43
N GLY A 112 -25.66 -1.14 -18.85
CA GLY A 112 -24.33 -1.06 -19.47
C GLY A 112 -24.08 0.17 -20.34
N TYR A 113 -25.04 1.10 -20.45
CA TYR A 113 -24.86 2.36 -21.16
C TYR A 113 -23.65 3.17 -20.65
N SER A 114 -23.09 3.99 -21.54
CA SER A 114 -22.09 5.00 -21.20
C SER A 114 -22.55 6.39 -21.67
N ILE A 115 -22.21 7.41 -20.88
CA ILE A 115 -22.30 8.83 -21.26
C ILE A 115 -20.90 9.26 -21.66
N ARG A 116 -20.68 9.57 -22.94
CA ARG A 116 -19.39 10.02 -23.50
C ARG A 116 -19.48 11.44 -24.02
N VAL A 117 -18.35 12.12 -24.13
CA VAL A 117 -18.27 13.50 -24.62
C VAL A 117 -17.11 13.71 -25.57
N SER A 118 -17.31 14.60 -26.55
CA SER A 118 -16.31 14.96 -27.55
C SER A 118 -16.48 16.37 -28.08
N ASN A 119 -15.44 16.87 -28.74
CA ASN A 119 -15.48 18.03 -29.64
C ASN A 119 -15.54 17.59 -31.13
N ASP A 120 -15.84 16.31 -31.38
CA ASP A 120 -15.87 15.68 -32.71
C ASP A 120 -17.17 14.88 -32.87
N THR A 121 -17.71 14.91 -34.09
CA THR A 121 -18.85 14.13 -34.60
C THR A 121 -18.64 12.62 -34.62
N ALA A 122 -17.39 12.14 -34.55
CA ALA A 122 -17.06 10.72 -34.50
C ALA A 122 -17.34 10.10 -33.11
N LEU A 123 -17.68 8.80 -33.09
CA LEU A 123 -18.00 8.08 -31.85
C LEU A 123 -16.80 8.12 -30.86
N PRO A 124 -16.96 8.66 -29.64
CA PRO A 124 -15.84 8.82 -28.72
C PRO A 124 -15.39 7.49 -28.10
N PRO A 125 -14.08 7.27 -27.91
CA PRO A 125 -13.54 6.03 -27.36
C PRO A 125 -13.87 5.89 -25.86
N PRO A 126 -13.84 4.68 -25.27
CA PRO A 126 -14.38 4.43 -23.92
C PRO A 126 -13.80 5.31 -22.80
N GLU A 127 -12.54 5.73 -22.90
CA GLU A 127 -11.85 6.64 -21.96
C GLU A 127 -12.36 8.10 -21.98
N SER A 128 -13.23 8.45 -22.92
CA SER A 128 -13.98 9.71 -22.93
C SER A 128 -15.29 9.65 -22.14
N SER A 129 -15.65 8.48 -21.58
CA SER A 129 -16.88 8.30 -20.80
C SER A 129 -16.82 9.10 -19.49
N CYS A 130 -17.75 10.05 -19.31
CA CYS A 130 -18.02 10.68 -18.02
C CYS A 130 -18.66 9.69 -17.03
N TYR A 131 -19.48 8.77 -17.54
CA TYR A 131 -20.07 7.68 -16.76
C TYR A 131 -20.22 6.42 -17.60
N SER A 132 -20.01 5.26 -16.99
CA SER A 132 -20.30 3.95 -17.58
C SER A 132 -21.03 3.08 -16.57
N ASP A 133 -22.15 2.50 -16.96
CA ASP A 133 -22.96 1.64 -16.11
C ASP A 133 -22.37 0.22 -16.01
N PRO A 134 -22.34 -0.40 -14.82
CA PRO A 134 -21.86 -1.77 -14.67
C PRO A 134 -22.81 -2.83 -15.27
N GLY A 135 -24.04 -2.47 -15.66
CA GLY A 135 -25.00 -3.36 -16.33
C GLY A 135 -25.70 -4.39 -15.44
N ASN A 136 -25.24 -4.58 -14.19
CA ASN A 136 -25.83 -5.50 -13.22
C ASN A 136 -26.78 -4.82 -12.20
N VAL A 137 -26.97 -3.51 -12.28
CA VAL A 137 -27.82 -2.73 -11.38
C VAL A 137 -29.27 -2.60 -11.88
N THR A 138 -30.14 -2.13 -10.98
CA THR A 138 -31.45 -1.56 -11.34
C THR A 138 -31.32 -0.05 -11.23
N LEU A 139 -31.70 0.69 -12.27
CA LEU A 139 -31.47 2.13 -12.36
C LEU A 139 -32.60 2.93 -11.68
N PRO A 140 -32.28 4.13 -11.12
CA PRO A 140 -33.29 5.10 -10.73
C PRO A 140 -33.95 5.68 -11.98
N THR A 141 -35.24 6.03 -11.92
CA THR A 141 -36.02 6.39 -13.12
C THR A 141 -35.59 7.71 -13.75
N ILE A 142 -34.96 8.60 -12.99
CA ILE A 142 -34.29 9.80 -13.47
C ILE A 142 -32.80 9.62 -13.16
N ILE A 143 -31.95 9.87 -14.13
CA ILE A 143 -30.50 9.70 -14.02
C ILE A 143 -29.84 11.06 -14.15
N GLU A 144 -28.88 11.34 -13.27
CA GLU A 144 -28.07 12.54 -13.27
C GLU A 144 -26.62 12.14 -12.96
N LYS A 145 -25.66 12.63 -13.74
CA LYS A 145 -24.24 12.25 -13.68
C LYS A 145 -23.34 13.45 -13.92
N ASP A 146 -22.29 13.57 -13.12
CA ASP A 146 -21.25 14.56 -13.33
C ASP A 146 -20.42 14.23 -14.59
N CYS A 147 -19.99 15.27 -15.28
CA CYS A 147 -19.30 15.20 -16.56
C CYS A 147 -18.47 16.48 -16.77
N GLU A 148 -17.59 16.79 -15.80
CA GLU A 148 -16.84 18.05 -15.70
C GLU A 148 -15.72 18.20 -16.75
N ARG A 149 -16.09 18.29 -18.04
CA ARG A 149 -15.18 18.41 -19.19
C ARG A 149 -15.77 19.32 -20.26
N THR A 150 -14.91 19.90 -21.11
CA THR A 150 -15.36 20.63 -22.30
C THR A 150 -15.82 19.69 -23.41
N ALA A 151 -16.97 19.97 -24.02
CA ALA A 151 -17.58 19.17 -25.07
C ALA A 151 -18.42 20.04 -26.02
N SER A 152 -18.55 19.65 -27.29
CA SER A 152 -19.63 20.11 -28.19
C SER A 152 -20.67 19.01 -28.47
N TYR A 153 -20.34 17.75 -28.17
CA TYR A 153 -21.25 16.60 -28.33
C TYR A 153 -21.35 15.78 -27.05
N VAL A 154 -22.57 15.40 -26.70
CA VAL A 154 -22.87 14.42 -25.63
C VAL A 154 -23.44 13.16 -26.27
N TRP A 155 -22.93 12.00 -25.87
CA TRP A 155 -23.31 10.71 -26.43
C TRP A 155 -23.86 9.78 -25.35
N PHE A 156 -25.02 9.20 -25.60
CA PHE A 156 -25.44 7.97 -24.93
C PHE A 156 -25.07 6.80 -25.84
N TYR A 157 -24.28 5.85 -25.34
CA TYR A 157 -23.78 4.72 -26.12
C TYR A 157 -23.98 3.38 -25.40
N GLN A 158 -24.37 2.35 -26.15
CA GLN A 158 -24.63 0.99 -25.69
C GLN A 158 -24.10 -0.03 -26.70
N ASP A 159 -23.28 -0.98 -26.25
CA ASP A 159 -22.75 -2.13 -27.01
C ASP A 159 -23.25 -3.50 -26.49
N LYS A 160 -23.82 -3.56 -25.28
CA LYS A 160 -24.20 -4.83 -24.64
C LYS A 160 -25.63 -5.23 -24.93
N GLY A 161 -25.78 -6.21 -25.82
CA GLY A 161 -26.95 -7.09 -25.84
C GLY A 161 -26.85 -8.16 -24.74
N ASN A 162 -27.96 -8.53 -24.11
CA ASN A 162 -27.98 -9.51 -23.00
C ASN A 162 -28.01 -10.99 -23.46
N GLY A 163 -27.46 -11.27 -24.64
CA GLY A 163 -27.51 -12.60 -25.30
C GLY A 163 -28.85 -12.92 -25.98
N HIS A 164 -29.95 -12.26 -25.61
CA HIS A 164 -31.28 -12.44 -26.22
C HIS A 164 -31.91 -11.15 -26.75
N GLU A 165 -31.48 -9.99 -26.25
CA GLU A 165 -31.91 -8.67 -26.69
C GLU A 165 -30.74 -7.88 -27.28
N VAL A 166 -30.96 -7.15 -28.37
CA VAL A 166 -29.94 -6.27 -28.98
C VAL A 166 -29.75 -4.96 -28.19
N PRO A 167 -28.57 -4.31 -28.30
CA PRO A 167 -28.36 -2.93 -27.87
C PRO A 167 -29.49 -2.01 -28.28
N MET A 168 -29.98 -1.19 -27.34
CA MET A 168 -31.12 -0.31 -27.58
C MET A 168 -31.12 0.86 -26.60
N LEU A 169 -31.62 2.02 -27.02
CA LEU A 169 -31.88 3.17 -26.14
C LEU A 169 -33.36 3.56 -26.22
N GLU A 170 -33.95 3.92 -25.08
CA GLU A 170 -35.33 4.39 -24.92
C GLU A 170 -35.34 5.68 -24.05
N ILE A 171 -34.69 6.75 -24.54
CA ILE A 171 -34.50 8.02 -23.82
C ILE A 171 -35.62 9.00 -24.17
N CYS A 172 -36.18 9.67 -23.16
CA CYS A 172 -37.41 10.47 -23.28
C CYS A 172 -37.21 11.97 -23.09
N GLU A 173 -36.12 12.42 -22.45
CA GLU A 173 -35.73 13.83 -22.37
C GLU A 173 -34.30 13.91 -21.82
N VAL A 174 -33.51 14.89 -22.26
CA VAL A 174 -32.13 15.12 -21.84
C VAL A 174 -31.89 16.60 -21.52
N GLN A 175 -31.34 16.86 -20.34
CA GLN A 175 -30.83 18.17 -19.94
C GLN A 175 -29.32 18.07 -19.72
N VAL A 176 -28.56 18.92 -20.41
CA VAL A 176 -27.12 19.10 -20.15
C VAL A 176 -26.95 20.41 -19.38
N VAL A 177 -26.26 20.37 -18.24
CA VAL A 177 -26.00 21.54 -17.40
C VAL A 177 -24.51 21.88 -17.50
N GLY A 178 -24.19 23.14 -17.75
CA GLY A 178 -22.82 23.59 -17.94
C GLY A 178 -22.70 25.09 -18.17
N CYS A 179 -21.51 25.55 -18.53
CA CYS A 179 -21.20 26.95 -18.79
C CYS A 179 -20.58 27.14 -20.17
N GLU A 180 -20.66 28.35 -20.72
CA GLU A 180 -19.74 28.81 -21.77
C GLU A 180 -18.29 28.49 -21.35
N THR A 181 -17.41 28.22 -22.31
CA THR A 181 -15.98 28.10 -22.03
C THR A 181 -15.43 29.37 -21.37
N GLY A 182 -14.41 29.20 -20.52
CA GLY A 182 -13.87 30.29 -19.71
C GLY A 182 -14.74 30.74 -18.53
N ARG A 183 -15.89 30.10 -18.26
CA ARG A 183 -16.75 30.38 -17.09
C ARG A 183 -16.85 29.19 -16.13
N TYR A 184 -17.01 29.49 -14.84
CA TYR A 184 -17.20 28.48 -13.78
C TYR A 184 -18.06 28.98 -12.60
N GLY A 185 -18.42 28.05 -11.70
CA GLY A 185 -19.22 28.27 -10.50
C GLY A 185 -20.72 28.04 -10.71
N GLU A 186 -21.50 28.09 -9.62
CA GLU A 186 -22.92 27.68 -9.60
C GLU A 186 -23.84 28.42 -10.56
N ASN A 187 -23.48 29.62 -11.02
CA ASN A 187 -24.22 30.42 -12.00
C ASN A 187 -23.29 30.98 -13.10
N CYS A 188 -22.22 30.25 -13.45
CA CYS A 188 -21.23 30.62 -14.48
C CYS A 188 -20.63 32.03 -14.34
N SER A 189 -20.62 32.56 -13.11
CA SER A 189 -20.39 33.99 -12.84
C SER A 189 -18.92 34.36 -12.73
N ASN A 190 -18.05 33.38 -12.46
CA ASN A 190 -16.61 33.57 -12.35
C ASN A 190 -15.92 33.25 -13.69
N THR A 191 -14.80 33.90 -14.00
CA THR A 191 -14.03 33.63 -15.22
C THR A 191 -12.71 32.88 -14.94
N CYS A 192 -12.31 32.03 -15.88
CA CYS A 192 -11.05 31.29 -15.85
C CYS A 192 -9.82 32.17 -16.23
N ASP A 193 -9.93 33.51 -16.19
CA ASP A 193 -8.87 34.47 -16.56
C ASP A 193 -7.55 34.33 -15.81
N HIS A 194 -7.61 33.73 -14.62
CA HIS A 194 -6.44 33.43 -13.78
C HIS A 194 -5.65 32.21 -14.29
N CYS A 195 -6.25 31.37 -15.13
CA CYS A 195 -5.63 30.23 -15.79
C CYS A 195 -5.01 30.65 -17.14
N LYS A 196 -3.86 30.07 -17.46
CA LYS A 196 -3.06 30.41 -18.66
C LYS A 196 -3.82 30.22 -19.97
N ASN A 197 -4.70 29.22 -20.02
CA ASN A 197 -5.50 28.89 -21.19
C ASN A 197 -6.78 29.73 -21.32
N LYS A 198 -7.18 30.51 -20.29
CA LYS A 198 -8.38 31.37 -20.21
C LYS A 198 -9.76 30.74 -20.42
N ASP A 199 -9.86 29.69 -21.22
CA ASP A 199 -11.11 29.04 -21.60
C ASP A 199 -11.29 27.68 -20.90
N HIS A 200 -10.22 27.17 -20.30
CA HIS A 200 -10.14 25.85 -19.66
C HIS A 200 -9.76 25.98 -18.17
N CYS A 201 -10.77 25.94 -17.31
CA CYS A 201 -10.65 25.65 -15.89
C CYS A 201 -11.83 24.78 -15.43
N ASN A 202 -11.69 24.07 -14.31
CA ASN A 202 -12.72 23.17 -13.80
C ASN A 202 -14.02 23.95 -13.46
N ILE A 203 -15.15 23.50 -14.02
CA ILE A 203 -16.43 24.20 -13.93
C ILE A 203 -16.98 24.40 -12.51
N THR A 204 -16.61 23.55 -11.55
CA THR A 204 -17.08 23.69 -10.16
C THR A 204 -16.10 24.51 -9.31
N SER A 205 -14.79 24.25 -9.38
CA SER A 205 -13.80 24.86 -8.49
C SER A 205 -13.06 26.07 -9.05
N GLY A 206 -13.00 26.22 -10.38
CA GLY A 206 -12.11 27.15 -11.07
C GLY A 206 -10.68 26.63 -11.25
N SER A 207 -10.36 25.41 -10.82
CA SER A 207 -9.01 24.85 -10.89
C SER A 207 -8.46 24.84 -12.32
N CYS A 208 -7.28 25.42 -12.54
CA CYS A 208 -6.58 25.39 -13.80
C CYS A 208 -6.07 23.99 -14.16
N ASP A 209 -5.90 23.76 -15.47
CA ASP A 209 -5.33 22.54 -16.03
C ASP A 209 -3.77 22.48 -15.92
N ILE A 210 -3.15 21.55 -16.65
CA ILE A 210 -1.69 21.36 -16.68
C ILE A 210 -0.89 22.57 -17.19
N HIS A 211 -1.53 23.55 -17.82
CA HIS A 211 -0.91 24.78 -18.29
C HIS A 211 -0.80 25.84 -17.16
N GLY A 212 -1.53 25.64 -16.06
CA GLY A 212 -1.38 26.40 -14.82
C GLY A 212 -1.85 27.85 -14.91
N CYS A 213 -1.21 28.71 -14.12
CA CYS A 213 -1.61 30.11 -13.94
C CYS A 213 -1.17 31.01 -15.09
N ALA A 214 -2.01 31.98 -15.43
CA ALA A 214 -1.68 33.05 -16.39
C ALA A 214 -0.52 33.92 -15.87
N ASN A 215 -0.50 34.18 -14.56
CA ASN A 215 0.62 34.79 -13.86
C ASN A 215 1.60 33.70 -13.37
N GLN A 216 2.82 33.70 -13.90
CA GLN A 216 3.87 32.71 -13.55
C GLN A 216 4.31 32.80 -12.09
N ASN A 217 4.05 33.91 -11.40
CA ASN A 217 4.38 34.11 -9.99
C ASN A 217 3.31 33.55 -9.04
N MET A 218 2.25 32.91 -9.56
CA MET A 218 1.13 32.35 -8.79
C MET A 218 1.11 30.81 -8.83
N ILE A 219 0.60 30.21 -7.76
CA ILE A 219 0.64 28.76 -7.52
C ILE A 219 -0.67 28.09 -8.00
N PRO A 220 -0.60 27.08 -8.90
CA PRO A 220 -1.77 26.28 -9.29
C PRO A 220 -2.24 25.36 -8.13
N PRO A 221 -3.50 24.90 -8.12
CA PRO A 221 -4.47 24.97 -9.22
C PRO A 221 -5.35 26.23 -9.25
N LEU A 222 -5.50 26.96 -8.14
CA LEU A 222 -6.44 28.10 -8.05
C LEU A 222 -5.80 29.47 -8.29
N CYS A 223 -4.47 29.55 -8.40
CA CYS A 223 -3.74 30.79 -8.67
C CYS A 223 -4.00 31.93 -7.66
N SER A 224 -4.45 31.60 -6.46
CA SER A 224 -4.80 32.52 -5.37
C SER A 224 -3.62 32.92 -4.47
N HIS A 225 -2.46 32.27 -4.64
CA HIS A 225 -1.29 32.43 -3.78
C HIS A 225 -0.01 32.65 -4.59
N CYS A 226 0.90 33.46 -4.06
CA CYS A 226 2.19 33.74 -4.66
C CYS A 226 3.21 32.63 -4.41
N LEU A 227 4.19 32.48 -5.31
CA LEU A 227 5.42 31.74 -5.05
C LEU A 227 6.13 32.29 -3.79
N SER A 228 6.86 31.41 -3.09
CA SER A 228 7.57 31.79 -1.87
C SER A 228 8.53 32.95 -2.11
N GLY A 229 8.51 33.96 -1.23
CA GLY A 229 9.29 35.19 -1.38
C GLY A 229 8.63 36.28 -2.22
N LEU A 230 7.36 36.12 -2.65
CA LEU A 230 6.59 37.13 -3.39
C LEU A 230 5.26 37.48 -2.68
N TYR A 231 4.79 38.72 -2.84
CA TYR A 231 3.53 39.21 -2.28
C TYR A 231 2.88 40.34 -3.10
N GLY A 232 1.65 40.70 -2.75
CA GLY A 232 0.82 41.72 -3.40
C GLY A 232 -0.08 41.17 -4.50
N THR A 233 -0.97 42.02 -5.01
CA THR A 233 -2.10 41.65 -5.89
C THR A 233 -1.74 40.88 -7.16
N ASN A 234 -0.53 41.04 -7.68
CA ASN A 234 0.00 40.29 -8.84
C ASN A 234 1.30 39.56 -8.52
N CYS A 235 1.61 39.31 -7.24
CA CYS A 235 2.84 38.62 -6.79
C CYS A 235 4.12 39.25 -7.38
N SER A 236 4.15 40.58 -7.47
CA SER A 236 5.19 41.37 -8.13
C SER A 236 6.15 42.07 -7.16
N ARG A 237 5.91 41.99 -5.85
CA ARG A 237 6.78 42.55 -4.81
C ARG A 237 7.50 41.41 -4.09
N HIS A 238 8.80 41.56 -3.86
CA HIS A 238 9.59 40.55 -3.14
C HIS A 238 9.50 40.74 -1.62
N CYS A 239 9.35 39.64 -0.87
CA CYS A 239 9.59 39.62 0.56
C CYS A 239 11.00 40.14 0.88
N SER A 240 11.14 40.80 2.03
CA SER A 240 12.46 41.22 2.52
C SER A 240 13.39 40.02 2.64
N GLN A 241 14.62 40.14 2.12
CA GLN A 241 15.65 39.10 2.27
C GLN A 241 16.10 38.92 3.73
N LEU A 242 15.63 39.80 4.63
CA LEU A 242 15.87 39.80 6.07
C LEU A 242 14.66 39.26 6.87
N CYS A 243 13.59 38.79 6.21
CA CYS A 243 12.61 37.92 6.84
C CYS A 243 13.26 36.56 7.12
N LYS A 244 13.07 35.99 8.32
CA LYS A 244 13.39 34.58 8.58
C LYS A 244 12.65 33.66 7.60
N GLU A 245 13.32 32.60 7.16
CA GLU A 245 12.90 31.70 6.07
C GLU A 245 12.66 32.40 4.70
N LYS A 246 12.90 33.71 4.57
CA LYS A 246 12.47 34.58 3.46
C LYS A 246 10.94 34.62 3.25
N ARG A 247 10.15 34.34 4.29
CA ARG A 247 8.68 34.24 4.20
C ARG A 247 7.98 35.49 4.74
N CYS A 248 7.01 35.98 3.97
CA CYS A 248 6.18 37.12 4.34
C CYS A 248 4.71 36.90 3.97
N ASP A 249 3.81 37.70 4.54
CA ASP A 249 2.38 37.69 4.24
C ASP A 249 2.12 38.01 2.76
N ILE A 250 1.30 37.21 2.11
CA ILE A 250 1.02 37.28 0.66
C ILE A 250 0.33 38.58 0.22
N SER A 251 -0.28 39.33 1.13
CA SER A 251 -1.01 40.58 0.84
C SER A 251 -0.24 41.81 1.31
N LEU A 252 0.21 41.81 2.56
CA LEU A 252 0.85 42.92 3.27
C LEU A 252 2.37 42.95 3.12
N GLY A 253 3.02 41.80 2.91
CA GLY A 253 4.48 41.67 2.85
C GLY A 253 5.20 41.62 4.20
N THR A 254 4.45 41.50 5.31
CA THR A 254 5.02 41.44 6.68
C THR A 254 5.70 40.09 6.92
N CYS A 255 6.92 40.08 7.45
CA CYS A 255 7.69 38.86 7.71
C CYS A 255 7.01 37.96 8.75
N LEU A 256 6.69 36.72 8.39
CA LEU A 256 5.87 35.82 9.23
C LEU A 256 6.66 35.17 10.38
N SER A 257 7.88 34.70 10.09
CA SER A 257 8.77 34.06 11.08
C SER A 257 9.67 35.05 11.83
N GLY A 258 9.37 36.36 11.74
CA GLY A 258 10.20 37.44 12.29
C GLY A 258 11.43 37.75 11.43
N CYS A 259 12.44 38.37 12.05
CA CYS A 259 13.61 38.94 11.37
C CYS A 259 14.89 38.13 11.57
N GLU A 260 15.75 38.20 10.56
CA GLU A 260 17.15 37.77 10.65
C GLU A 260 17.92 38.57 11.71
N ILE A 261 19.00 37.97 12.23
CA ILE A 261 19.74 38.49 13.38
C ILE A 261 20.28 39.91 13.15
N GLY A 262 20.06 40.78 14.14
CA GLY A 262 20.44 42.20 14.05
C GLY A 262 19.43 43.11 13.34
N TYR A 263 18.23 42.63 12.99
CA TYR A 263 17.16 43.41 12.35
C TYR A 263 15.82 43.32 13.08
N THR A 264 14.93 44.27 12.79
CA THR A 264 13.60 44.41 13.41
C THR A 264 12.61 45.18 12.51
N GLY A 265 11.37 45.33 12.97
CA GLY A 265 10.25 45.90 12.22
C GLY A 265 9.50 44.88 11.36
N THR A 266 8.28 45.22 10.92
CA THR A 266 7.38 44.31 10.17
C THR A 266 7.96 43.80 8.85
N PHE A 267 8.87 44.55 8.23
CA PHE A 267 9.55 44.20 6.98
C PHE A 267 11.03 43.88 7.18
N CYS A 268 11.49 43.80 8.44
CA CYS A 268 12.88 43.52 8.81
C CYS A 268 13.92 44.43 8.13
N ASN A 269 13.51 45.65 7.82
CA ASN A 269 14.30 46.67 7.11
C ASN A 269 14.94 47.71 8.06
N ILE A 270 14.77 47.54 9.36
CA ILE A 270 15.34 48.38 10.41
C ILE A 270 16.43 47.55 11.11
N THR A 271 17.65 48.07 11.25
CA THR A 271 18.68 47.44 12.10
C THR A 271 18.28 47.49 13.58
N CYS A 272 18.91 46.69 14.44
CA CYS A 272 18.66 46.83 15.88
C CYS A 272 18.92 48.26 16.37
N PRO A 273 18.05 48.81 17.24
CA PRO A 273 18.15 50.18 17.72
C PRO A 273 19.41 50.38 18.59
N TYR A 274 19.78 51.65 18.78
CA TYR A 274 20.99 52.05 19.52
C TYR A 274 21.16 51.26 20.83
N GLY A 275 22.35 50.72 21.04
CA GLY A 275 22.68 49.96 22.25
C GLY A 275 22.14 48.52 22.26
N ARG A 276 21.57 47.98 21.17
CA ARG A 276 21.05 46.61 21.08
C ARG A 276 21.60 45.82 19.90
N TYR A 277 21.65 44.49 20.04
CA TYR A 277 22.14 43.58 19.02
C TYR A 277 21.52 42.16 19.06
N GLY A 278 21.81 41.35 18.05
CA GLY A 278 21.51 39.91 18.01
C GLY A 278 20.09 39.57 17.55
N ASP A 279 19.64 38.34 17.82
CA ASP A 279 18.26 37.94 17.50
C ASP A 279 17.26 38.81 18.28
N SER A 280 16.26 39.32 17.57
CA SER A 280 15.16 40.11 18.10
C SER A 280 15.62 41.32 18.95
N CYS A 281 16.85 41.79 18.71
CA CYS A 281 17.51 42.89 19.41
C CYS A 281 17.54 42.76 20.94
N GLN A 282 17.63 41.52 21.44
CA GLN A 282 17.60 41.24 22.89
C GLN A 282 18.94 41.53 23.59
N GLY A 283 20.07 41.37 22.89
CA GLY A 283 21.40 41.70 23.41
C GLY A 283 21.57 43.21 23.63
N ILE A 284 22.41 43.60 24.61
CA ILE A 284 22.62 45.00 25.01
C ILE A 284 24.11 45.35 25.00
N CYS A 285 24.49 46.48 24.38
CA CYS A 285 25.86 46.98 24.29
C CYS A 285 26.32 47.61 25.62
N ASN A 286 26.78 46.81 26.58
CA ASN A 286 27.09 47.31 27.94
C ASN A 286 28.55 47.75 28.18
N ASN A 287 29.54 47.28 27.40
CA ASN A 287 30.97 47.40 27.75
C ASN A 287 31.88 47.89 26.60
N CYS A 288 31.34 48.69 25.68
CA CYS A 288 32.13 49.29 24.60
C CYS A 288 32.88 50.53 25.06
N LEU A 289 34.11 50.70 24.54
CA LEU A 289 34.94 51.86 24.86
C LEU A 289 34.24 53.17 24.48
N GLU A 290 34.35 54.19 25.33
CA GLU A 290 33.77 55.54 25.12
C GLU A 290 32.24 55.55 24.84
N SER A 291 31.51 54.53 25.30
CA SER A 291 30.08 54.31 24.98
C SER A 291 29.77 54.16 23.48
N SER A 292 30.76 53.76 22.68
CA SER A 292 30.59 53.46 21.25
C SER A 292 29.56 52.34 21.02
N THR A 293 28.86 52.39 19.87
CA THR A 293 27.84 51.38 19.53
C THR A 293 28.47 50.03 19.20
N CYS A 294 27.94 48.95 19.79
CA CYS A 294 28.27 47.60 19.33
C CYS A 294 27.56 47.27 18.02
N HIS A 295 28.19 46.41 17.20
CA HIS A 295 27.67 46.00 15.90
C HIS A 295 26.34 45.26 16.04
N HIS A 296 25.29 45.76 15.36
CA HIS A 296 23.89 45.33 15.55
C HIS A 296 23.64 43.82 15.35
N VAL A 297 24.47 43.11 14.58
CA VAL A 297 24.37 41.65 14.44
C VAL A 297 25.09 40.92 15.58
N SER A 298 26.35 41.27 15.86
CA SER A 298 27.28 40.42 16.63
C SER A 298 27.64 40.93 18.03
N GLY A 299 27.28 42.16 18.38
CA GLY A 299 27.60 42.75 19.69
C GLY A 299 29.07 43.15 19.88
N VAL A 300 29.87 43.15 18.81
CA VAL A 300 31.29 43.55 18.84
C VAL A 300 31.42 45.07 18.83
N CYS A 301 32.22 45.62 19.74
CA CYS A 301 32.49 47.05 19.83
C CYS A 301 33.59 47.46 18.83
N ALA A 302 33.29 48.41 17.94
CA ALA A 302 34.23 48.81 16.87
C ALA A 302 35.52 49.47 17.41
N SER A 303 35.41 50.29 18.47
CA SER A 303 36.53 50.94 19.16
C SER A 303 37.17 50.06 20.25
N GLY A 304 36.86 48.76 20.28
CA GLY A 304 37.24 47.88 21.38
C GLY A 304 36.33 48.00 22.62
N CYS A 305 36.68 47.25 23.65
CA CYS A 305 35.92 47.16 24.90
C CYS A 305 36.57 47.96 26.02
N ASN A 306 35.82 48.23 27.08
CA ASN A 306 36.36 48.75 28.34
C ASN A 306 37.39 47.79 28.95
N GLU A 307 38.31 48.33 29.76
CA GLU A 307 39.33 47.55 30.46
C GLU A 307 38.72 46.41 31.29
N GLY A 308 39.34 45.24 31.26
CA GLY A 308 38.82 44.00 31.86
C GLY A 308 37.82 43.21 30.99
N TYR A 309 37.50 43.63 29.77
CA TYR A 309 36.60 42.90 28.86
C TYR A 309 37.28 42.52 27.54
N LYS A 310 37.49 41.21 27.31
CA LYS A 310 38.07 40.68 26.06
C LYS A 310 37.00 40.05 25.16
N ALA A 311 37.22 40.08 23.83
CA ALA A 311 36.56 39.15 22.93
C ALA A 311 37.26 37.78 23.01
N CYS A 312 36.49 36.71 23.27
CA CYS A 312 37.06 35.37 23.41
C CYS A 312 37.44 34.79 22.05
N THR A 313 38.50 34.00 22.04
CA THR A 313 38.96 33.28 20.86
C THR A 313 38.01 32.10 20.58
N MET A 314 37.99 31.56 19.35
CA MET A 314 37.25 30.33 19.09
C MET A 314 37.75 29.22 20.02
N GLY A 315 36.83 28.59 20.76
CA GLY A 315 37.15 27.61 21.80
C GLY A 315 37.09 28.14 23.24
N GLU A 316 36.84 29.44 23.49
CA GLU A 316 36.87 30.01 24.85
C GLU A 316 35.56 30.71 25.29
N TYR A 317 35.24 30.62 26.59
CA TYR A 317 34.10 31.32 27.21
C TYR A 317 34.35 31.80 28.65
N GLY A 318 33.43 32.63 29.14
CA GLY A 318 33.45 33.24 30.48
C GLY A 318 33.94 34.69 30.46
N ARG A 319 33.88 35.36 31.61
CA ARG A 319 34.13 36.82 31.72
C ARG A 319 35.50 37.24 31.14
N ASN A 320 36.52 36.42 31.38
CA ASN A 320 37.90 36.63 30.94
C ASN A 320 38.36 35.59 29.91
N CYS A 321 37.44 34.78 29.35
CA CYS A 321 37.75 33.68 28.42
C CYS A 321 38.55 32.51 29.04
N GLU A 322 38.51 32.36 30.36
CA GLU A 322 39.27 31.37 31.15
C GLU A 322 38.83 29.90 30.97
N ASN A 323 37.70 29.65 30.31
CA ASN A 323 37.10 28.31 30.21
C ASN A 323 37.12 27.84 28.74
N GLN A 324 37.49 26.59 28.50
CA GLN A 324 37.44 25.98 27.16
C GLN A 324 36.03 25.46 26.84
N CYS A 325 35.56 25.65 25.60
CA CYS A 325 34.35 25.01 25.06
C CYS A 325 34.49 23.48 25.07
N GLY A 326 33.36 22.76 25.21
CA GLY A 326 33.32 21.32 24.97
C GLY A 326 33.14 20.98 23.48
N HIS A 327 32.75 19.74 23.20
CA HIS A 327 32.63 19.14 21.87
C HIS A 327 31.39 19.63 21.10
N CYS A 328 31.34 20.91 20.77
CA CYS A 328 30.30 21.47 19.91
C CYS A 328 30.42 20.92 18.48
N HIS A 329 29.28 20.61 17.86
CA HIS A 329 29.20 20.02 16.52
C HIS A 329 30.03 20.81 15.48
N ASN A 330 30.82 20.10 14.66
CA ASN A 330 31.70 20.66 13.63
C ASN A 330 32.71 21.72 14.14
N HIS A 331 33.08 21.70 15.42
CA HIS A 331 33.89 22.75 16.07
C HIS A 331 33.23 24.15 16.04
N GLU A 332 31.89 24.23 16.01
CA GLU A 332 31.18 25.51 16.16
C GLU A 332 31.55 26.21 17.48
N ALA A 333 31.64 27.54 17.47
CA ALA A 333 31.98 28.32 18.66
C ALA A 333 30.86 28.22 19.72
N CYS A 334 31.20 27.77 20.94
CA CYS A 334 30.26 27.79 22.05
C CYS A 334 29.90 29.23 22.47
N ASN A 335 28.79 29.40 23.19
CA ASN A 335 28.36 30.69 23.70
C ASN A 335 29.42 31.26 24.67
N ARG A 336 30.05 32.37 24.25
CA ARG A 336 31.12 33.07 24.98
C ARG A 336 30.81 33.47 26.43
N PHE A 337 29.55 33.43 26.88
CA PHE A 337 29.17 33.76 28.25
C PHE A 337 29.01 32.54 29.16
N ASP A 338 28.28 31.51 28.71
CA ASP A 338 27.88 30.35 29.53
C ASP A 338 28.46 29.01 29.05
N GLY A 339 29.22 28.99 27.95
CA GLY A 339 29.87 27.80 27.38
C GLY A 339 28.95 26.88 26.58
N ARG A 340 27.70 27.29 26.34
CA ARG A 340 26.67 26.44 25.76
C ARG A 340 26.88 26.20 24.26
N CYS A 341 26.83 24.96 23.81
CA CYS A 341 26.85 24.60 22.38
C CYS A 341 25.44 24.69 21.76
N ARG A 342 25.36 24.76 20.42
CA ARG A 342 24.10 24.62 19.68
C ARG A 342 23.67 23.15 19.54
N ASP A 343 24.63 22.30 19.22
CA ASP A 343 24.50 20.85 19.04
C ASP A 343 25.85 20.21 19.39
N CYS A 344 25.90 18.90 19.66
CA CYS A 344 27.11 18.18 20.06
C CYS A 344 27.74 17.35 18.93
N GLU A 345 29.02 17.06 19.07
CA GLU A 345 29.66 15.99 18.31
C GLU A 345 29.11 14.61 18.70
N THR A 346 29.18 13.66 17.77
CA THR A 346 28.75 12.28 17.97
C THR A 346 29.45 11.67 19.18
N GLY A 347 28.69 11.13 20.14
CA GLY A 347 29.20 10.58 21.38
C GLY A 347 29.33 11.54 22.56
N TYR A 348 28.90 12.81 22.40
CA TYR A 348 28.87 13.80 23.48
C TYR A 348 27.45 14.35 23.73
N GLN A 349 27.23 14.85 24.94
CA GLN A 349 25.96 15.34 25.46
C GLN A 349 26.16 16.45 26.50
N GLY A 350 25.03 17.00 26.98
CA GLY A 350 25.02 18.09 27.95
C GLY A 350 25.05 19.46 27.26
N LEU A 351 24.68 20.50 28.00
CA LEU A 351 24.49 21.84 27.45
C LEU A 351 25.77 22.47 26.86
N ARG A 352 26.94 21.97 27.27
CA ARG A 352 28.26 22.42 26.79
C ARG A 352 29.00 21.34 25.98
N CYS A 353 28.37 20.20 25.71
CA CYS A 353 29.00 19.03 25.08
C CYS A 353 30.30 18.59 25.78
N ASP A 354 30.31 18.72 27.11
CA ASP A 354 31.40 18.48 28.04
C ASP A 354 31.35 17.09 28.70
N ASN A 355 30.37 16.27 28.32
CA ASN A 355 30.14 14.93 28.86
C ASN A 355 30.05 13.92 27.70
N GLU A 356 30.77 12.80 27.79
CA GLU A 356 30.54 11.62 26.92
C GLU A 356 29.13 11.06 27.12
N CYS A 357 28.62 10.28 26.15
CA CYS A 357 27.36 9.53 26.31
C CYS A 357 27.36 8.63 27.55
N ARG A 358 26.18 8.47 28.18
CA ARG A 358 26.05 7.66 29.39
C ARG A 358 26.30 6.19 29.07
N SER A 359 26.92 5.45 29.99
CA SER A 359 27.09 3.99 29.88
C SER A 359 25.78 3.31 29.48
N GLY A 360 25.77 2.62 28.35
CA GLY A 360 24.56 2.05 27.73
C GLY A 360 24.02 2.83 26.52
N THR A 361 24.57 4.01 26.20
CA THR A 361 24.17 4.84 25.04
C THR A 361 25.36 5.32 24.21
N TYR A 362 25.16 5.54 22.90
CA TYR A 362 26.17 6.05 21.99
C TYR A 362 25.57 6.88 20.83
N GLY A 363 26.43 7.44 19.97
CA GLY A 363 26.02 8.08 18.71
C GLY A 363 25.60 9.54 18.87
N ARG A 364 24.89 10.09 17.86
CA ARG A 364 24.44 11.49 17.90
C ARG A 364 23.34 11.65 18.94
N ASN A 365 23.47 12.68 19.78
CA ASN A 365 22.57 12.95 20.92
C ASN A 365 22.42 11.77 21.91
N CYS A 366 23.36 10.81 21.88
CA CYS A 366 23.29 9.56 22.65
C CYS A 366 21.99 8.76 22.41
N SER A 367 21.49 8.79 21.17
CA SER A 367 20.20 8.20 20.80
C SER A 367 20.27 6.68 20.66
N GLU A 368 21.45 6.13 20.33
CA GLU A 368 21.64 4.69 20.10
C GLU A 368 21.90 3.96 21.42
N THR A 369 21.42 2.73 21.55
CA THR A 369 21.61 1.90 22.76
C THR A 369 22.73 0.88 22.54
N CYS A 370 23.64 0.73 23.50
CA CYS A 370 24.68 -0.31 23.46
C CYS A 370 24.06 -1.71 23.31
N GLY A 371 24.64 -2.54 22.44
CA GLY A 371 24.30 -3.96 22.38
C GLY A 371 24.85 -4.77 23.56
N ALA A 372 24.75 -6.09 23.46
CA ALA A 372 25.08 -7.02 24.53
C ALA A 372 26.60 -7.28 24.65
N CYS A 373 27.35 -6.25 25.04
CA CYS A 373 28.79 -6.34 25.28
C CYS A 373 29.13 -7.38 26.37
N LEU A 374 30.22 -8.13 26.15
CA LEU A 374 30.73 -9.13 27.08
C LEU A 374 31.02 -8.50 28.46
N ASP A 375 30.70 -9.25 29.51
CA ASP A 375 30.87 -8.91 30.94
C ASP A 375 30.28 -7.56 31.41
N GLY A 376 29.48 -6.89 30.58
CA GLY A 376 28.94 -5.56 30.89
C GLY A 376 29.89 -4.41 30.61
N THR A 377 30.93 -4.66 29.80
CA THR A 377 31.80 -3.62 29.24
C THR A 377 30.97 -2.50 28.62
N THR A 378 31.25 -1.24 28.97
CA THR A 378 30.56 -0.10 28.35
C THR A 378 30.98 0.03 26.89
N CYS A 379 30.01 0.18 25.98
CA CYS A 379 30.31 0.34 24.56
C CYS A 379 30.85 1.75 24.24
N HIS A 380 31.62 1.88 23.17
CA HIS A 380 32.28 3.15 22.83
C HIS A 380 31.28 4.29 22.54
N HIS A 381 31.32 5.36 23.33
CA HIS A 381 30.36 6.48 23.29
C HIS A 381 30.08 7.07 21.90
N ILE A 382 31.07 7.12 21.00
CA ILE A 382 30.88 7.60 19.62
C ILE A 382 30.16 6.58 18.71
N TYR A 383 30.57 5.30 18.72
CA TYR A 383 30.30 4.33 17.64
C TYR A 383 29.89 2.93 18.13
N GLY A 384 29.50 2.79 19.40
CA GLY A 384 28.78 1.61 19.91
C GLY A 384 29.62 0.34 20.08
N HIS A 385 30.94 0.39 19.87
CA HIS A 385 31.75 -0.82 19.85
C HIS A 385 31.96 -1.44 21.23
N CYS A 386 31.72 -2.75 21.35
CA CYS A 386 32.07 -3.57 22.50
C CYS A 386 33.51 -4.11 22.37
N SER A 387 34.46 -3.51 23.10
CA SER A 387 35.90 -3.85 22.99
C SER A 387 36.27 -5.27 23.42
N LEU A 388 35.48 -5.91 24.30
CA LEU A 388 35.62 -7.32 24.68
C LEU A 388 34.71 -8.26 23.87
N GLY A 389 34.08 -7.78 22.79
CA GLY A 389 33.14 -8.55 21.98
C GLY A 389 31.78 -8.77 22.66
N CYS A 390 31.07 -9.81 22.22
CA CYS A 390 29.65 -10.00 22.50
C CYS A 390 29.36 -11.16 23.46
N ARG A 391 28.28 -11.05 24.22
CA ARG A 391 27.72 -12.14 25.03
C ARG A 391 27.21 -13.29 24.14
N PRO A 392 27.17 -14.54 24.64
CA PRO A 392 26.43 -15.64 24.01
C PRO A 392 24.98 -15.24 23.67
N GLY A 393 24.41 -15.81 22.61
CA GLY A 393 23.07 -15.42 22.14
C GLY A 393 23.03 -14.17 21.26
N TRP A 394 24.19 -13.66 20.85
CA TRP A 394 24.37 -12.55 19.91
C TRP A 394 25.48 -12.89 18.90
N LYS A 395 25.39 -12.33 17.70
CA LYS A 395 26.42 -12.44 16.66
C LYS A 395 27.61 -11.57 17.03
N SER A 396 28.79 -11.89 16.50
CA SER A 396 30.03 -11.12 16.68
C SER A 396 30.08 -9.87 15.78
N THR A 397 29.07 -9.00 15.87
CA THR A 397 29.13 -7.64 15.30
C THR A 397 30.01 -6.74 16.18
N PRO A 398 30.55 -5.61 15.68
CA PRO A 398 31.29 -4.67 16.52
C PRO A 398 30.47 -4.12 17.69
N THR A 399 29.15 -4.01 17.50
CA THR A 399 28.14 -3.36 18.36
C THR A 399 27.35 -4.32 19.25
N CYS A 400 27.39 -5.64 18.98
CA CYS A 400 26.66 -6.69 19.71
C CYS A 400 25.14 -6.49 19.77
N ASP A 401 24.59 -5.86 18.74
CA ASP A 401 23.20 -5.49 18.49
C ASP A 401 22.35 -6.60 17.86
N ASP A 402 23.00 -7.58 17.24
CA ASP A 402 22.37 -8.55 16.35
C ASP A 402 22.18 -9.92 17.07
N PRO A 403 20.96 -10.29 17.51
CA PRO A 403 20.73 -11.51 18.28
C PRO A 403 20.88 -12.78 17.42
N CYS A 404 21.08 -13.94 18.07
CA CYS A 404 21.13 -15.20 17.34
C CYS A 404 19.80 -15.54 16.63
N PRO A 405 19.84 -15.94 15.34
CA PRO A 405 18.65 -16.33 14.62
C PRO A 405 18.02 -17.62 15.19
N PRO A 406 16.69 -17.80 15.05
CA PRO A 406 15.97 -18.99 15.45
C PRO A 406 16.68 -20.29 15.05
N GLY A 407 16.91 -21.18 16.02
CA GLY A 407 17.62 -22.45 15.81
C GLY A 407 19.14 -22.39 16.00
N THR A 408 19.71 -21.27 16.45
CA THR A 408 21.14 -21.14 16.78
C THR A 408 21.37 -20.56 18.18
N PHE A 409 22.52 -20.87 18.79
CA PHE A 409 22.86 -20.45 20.15
C PHE A 409 24.36 -20.28 20.41
N GLY A 410 24.69 -19.70 21.57
CA GLY A 410 26.05 -19.60 22.10
C GLY A 410 26.84 -18.40 21.55
N PRO A 411 28.17 -18.38 21.72
CA PRO A 411 29.01 -17.30 21.20
C PRO A 411 28.99 -17.28 19.67
N ASN A 412 28.74 -16.09 19.09
CA ASN A 412 28.63 -15.87 17.64
C ASN A 412 27.64 -16.81 16.92
N CYS A 413 26.67 -17.38 17.65
CA CYS A 413 25.59 -18.21 17.08
C CYS A 413 26.06 -19.44 16.28
N ILE A 414 27.27 -19.95 16.56
CA ILE A 414 27.90 -21.04 15.80
C ILE A 414 27.21 -22.40 16.05
N ASN A 415 26.63 -22.58 17.24
CA ASN A 415 25.97 -23.83 17.61
C ASN A 415 24.50 -23.85 17.14
N LYS A 416 23.99 -25.04 16.80
CA LYS A 416 22.60 -25.24 16.35
C LYS A 416 21.78 -25.94 17.41
N CYS A 417 20.53 -25.49 17.61
CA CYS A 417 19.56 -26.17 18.45
C CYS A 417 19.28 -27.60 17.94
N SER A 418 18.88 -28.49 18.85
CA SER A 418 18.27 -29.77 18.44
C SER A 418 16.92 -29.54 17.76
N GLY A 419 16.67 -30.26 16.67
CA GLY A 419 15.35 -30.30 16.02
C GLY A 419 14.26 -31.00 16.86
N ASN A 420 14.64 -31.61 17.99
CA ASN A 420 13.75 -32.36 18.87
C ASN A 420 13.31 -31.56 20.12
N CYS A 421 13.52 -30.25 20.17
CA CYS A 421 12.80 -29.41 21.14
C CYS A 421 11.28 -29.52 20.89
N LEU A 422 10.49 -29.58 21.96
CA LEU A 422 9.04 -29.78 21.90
C LEU A 422 8.33 -28.73 21.01
N HIS A 423 7.37 -29.17 20.19
CA HIS A 423 6.60 -28.33 19.27
C HIS A 423 7.45 -27.45 18.32
N GLN A 424 8.65 -27.92 17.94
CA GLN A 424 9.61 -27.16 17.11
C GLN A 424 10.06 -25.82 17.74
N ALA A 425 9.89 -25.66 19.06
CA ALA A 425 10.30 -24.45 19.76
C ALA A 425 11.83 -24.25 19.68
N THR A 426 12.28 -23.01 19.51
CA THR A 426 13.72 -22.68 19.56
C THR A 426 14.30 -22.98 20.94
N CYS A 427 15.51 -23.55 20.96
CA CYS A 427 16.30 -23.63 22.18
C CYS A 427 16.71 -22.23 22.68
N ASP A 428 17.09 -22.14 23.95
CA ASP A 428 17.61 -20.92 24.55
C ASP A 428 18.86 -20.42 23.82
N LYS A 429 18.87 -19.13 23.46
CA LYS A 429 19.91 -18.56 22.57
C LYS A 429 21.29 -18.46 23.22
N GLU A 430 21.38 -18.42 24.55
CA GLU A 430 22.66 -18.26 25.25
C GLU A 430 23.26 -19.63 25.61
N THR A 431 22.42 -20.54 26.09
CA THR A 431 22.82 -21.85 26.67
C THR A 431 22.55 -23.06 25.78
N GLY A 432 21.68 -22.95 24.77
CA GLY A 432 21.32 -24.03 23.86
C GLY A 432 20.26 -25.02 24.36
N LYS A 433 19.68 -24.78 25.55
CA LYS A 433 18.74 -25.72 26.18
C LYS A 433 17.33 -25.64 25.60
N CYS A 434 16.69 -26.79 25.35
CA CYS A 434 15.27 -26.87 25.06
C CYS A 434 14.46 -26.72 26.36
N LYS A 435 13.26 -26.11 26.31
CA LYS A 435 12.35 -26.07 27.49
C LYS A 435 11.71 -27.43 27.82
N ALA A 436 11.55 -28.28 26.80
CA ALA A 436 11.08 -29.66 26.88
C ALA A 436 11.48 -30.38 25.57
N CYS A 437 11.47 -31.71 25.58
CA CYS A 437 11.76 -32.53 24.41
C CYS A 437 10.47 -33.07 23.76
N SER A 438 10.53 -33.28 22.45
CA SER A 438 9.59 -34.13 21.73
C SER A 438 9.73 -35.59 22.16
N GLU A 439 8.67 -36.37 21.95
CA GLU A 439 8.61 -37.80 22.30
C GLU A 439 9.79 -38.60 21.71
N GLY A 440 10.31 -39.55 22.49
CA GLY A 440 11.50 -40.34 22.14
C GLY A 440 12.85 -39.69 22.46
N TRP A 441 12.88 -38.43 22.95
CA TRP A 441 14.11 -37.69 23.25
C TRP A 441 14.19 -37.19 24.69
N ARG A 442 15.41 -37.00 25.20
CA ARG A 442 15.71 -36.60 26.59
C ARG A 442 16.98 -35.75 26.69
N ASN A 443 17.26 -35.30 27.91
CA ASN A 443 18.28 -34.32 28.33
C ASN A 443 17.96 -32.86 27.93
N ASP A 444 18.62 -31.91 28.58
CA ASP A 444 18.43 -30.45 28.40
C ASP A 444 18.56 -29.96 26.95
N PHE A 445 19.23 -30.72 26.08
CA PHE A 445 19.49 -30.40 24.68
C PHE A 445 18.66 -31.25 23.70
N CYS A 446 17.85 -32.20 24.19
CA CYS A 446 17.03 -33.12 23.41
C CYS A 446 17.80 -33.80 22.25
N ASN A 447 19.04 -34.23 22.51
CA ASN A 447 19.91 -34.89 21.54
C ASN A 447 20.23 -36.36 21.88
N GLU A 448 19.78 -36.85 23.03
CA GLU A 448 19.82 -38.27 23.40
C GLU A 448 18.43 -38.90 23.25
N LYS A 449 18.35 -40.13 22.72
CA LYS A 449 17.10 -40.90 22.73
C LYS A 449 16.77 -41.44 24.13
N SER A 450 15.48 -41.49 24.46
CA SER A 450 14.98 -42.37 25.52
C SER A 450 15.11 -43.84 25.07
N LYS A 451 15.48 -44.74 25.99
CA LYS A 451 15.41 -46.18 25.71
C LYS A 451 13.94 -46.62 25.75
N GLU A 452 13.54 -47.47 24.82
CA GLU A 452 12.24 -48.14 24.87
C GLU A 452 12.17 -49.05 26.09
N LEU A 453 11.01 -49.05 26.76
CA LEU A 453 10.77 -49.84 27.96
C LEU A 453 9.98 -51.10 27.57
N THR A 454 10.70 -52.16 27.20
CA THR A 454 10.12 -53.48 26.89
C THR A 454 9.30 -53.98 28.07
N THR A 455 8.09 -54.48 27.83
CA THR A 455 7.21 -54.96 28.90
C THR A 455 7.61 -56.35 29.38
N ASP A 456 7.22 -56.72 30.60
CA ASP A 456 7.51 -58.05 31.15
C ASP A 456 6.87 -59.18 30.31
N LEU A 457 5.77 -58.90 29.60
CA LEU A 457 5.12 -59.83 28.68
C LEU A 457 5.97 -60.11 27.44
N ASP A 458 6.62 -59.10 26.87
CA ASP A 458 7.54 -59.25 25.73
C ASP A 458 8.71 -60.18 26.11
N LYS A 459 9.20 -60.02 27.35
CA LYS A 459 10.31 -60.78 27.91
C LYS A 459 9.96 -62.27 28.12
N MET A 460 8.79 -62.56 28.70
CA MET A 460 8.29 -63.93 28.84
C MET A 460 8.06 -64.62 27.48
N THR A 461 7.63 -63.85 26.48
CA THR A 461 7.39 -64.35 25.12
C THR A 461 8.71 -64.71 24.42
N LEU A 462 9.75 -63.90 24.61
CA LEU A 462 11.09 -64.16 24.06
C LEU A 462 11.73 -65.42 24.67
N GLU A 463 11.58 -65.65 25.98
CA GLU A 463 12.10 -66.84 26.65
C GLU A 463 11.44 -68.14 26.17
N HIS A 464 10.12 -68.15 25.92
CA HIS A 464 9.44 -69.29 25.31
C HIS A 464 9.94 -69.56 23.88
N LEU A 465 10.07 -68.53 23.05
CA LEU A 465 10.60 -68.67 21.68
C LEU A 465 12.03 -69.25 21.66
N MET A 466 12.86 -68.98 22.67
CA MET A 466 14.19 -69.59 22.77
C MET A 466 14.13 -71.09 23.13
N LEU A 467 13.20 -71.49 24.00
CA LEU A 467 12.99 -72.90 24.35
C LEU A 467 12.45 -73.73 23.18
N ASP A 468 11.44 -73.21 22.45
CA ASP A 468 10.87 -73.92 21.30
C ASP A 468 11.89 -74.08 20.15
N ASN A 469 12.70 -73.06 19.86
CA ASN A 469 13.78 -73.17 18.88
C ASN A 469 14.84 -74.21 19.28
N ALA A 470 15.22 -74.25 20.57
CA ALA A 470 16.16 -75.26 21.07
C ALA A 470 15.59 -76.69 20.92
N ARG A 471 14.29 -76.88 21.21
CA ARG A 471 13.59 -78.15 21.02
C ARG A 471 13.56 -78.57 19.54
N ILE A 472 13.14 -77.68 18.64
CA ILE A 472 13.04 -77.96 17.19
C ILE A 472 14.41 -78.38 16.63
N SER A 473 15.49 -77.69 17.04
CA SER A 473 16.85 -78.05 16.60
C SER A 473 17.26 -79.46 17.03
N LEU A 474 16.78 -79.94 18.19
CA LEU A 474 17.06 -81.27 18.73
C LEU A 474 16.24 -82.36 18.02
N GLU A 475 14.96 -82.08 17.72
CA GLU A 475 14.10 -82.94 16.88
C GLU A 475 14.66 -83.06 15.45
N MET A 476 15.18 -81.98 14.86
CA MET A 476 15.86 -82.01 13.56
C MET A 476 17.14 -82.85 13.55
N GLU A 477 17.90 -82.92 14.65
CA GLU A 477 19.04 -83.83 14.77
C GLU A 477 18.62 -85.30 14.83
N LEU A 478 17.51 -85.60 15.48
CA LEU A 478 16.98 -86.96 15.57
C LEU A 478 16.57 -87.47 14.17
N LEU A 479 15.82 -86.65 13.43
CA LEU A 479 15.39 -86.96 12.06
C LEU A 479 16.58 -87.11 11.09
N LYS A 480 17.67 -86.34 11.26
CA LYS A 480 18.91 -86.55 10.49
C LYS A 480 19.53 -87.93 10.74
N LYS A 481 19.54 -88.40 12.00
CA LYS A 481 20.08 -89.72 12.39
C LYS A 481 19.21 -90.86 11.81
N GLU A 482 17.88 -90.72 11.82
CA GLU A 482 16.99 -91.68 11.15
C GLU A 482 17.14 -91.67 9.62
N SER A 483 17.25 -90.49 8.99
CA SER A 483 17.50 -90.38 7.55
C SER A 483 18.82 -91.06 7.15
N GLN A 484 19.88 -90.96 7.96
CA GLN A 484 21.13 -91.67 7.73
C GLN A 484 20.96 -93.20 7.84
N LYS A 485 20.25 -93.69 8.86
CA LYS A 485 19.92 -95.11 9.01
C LYS A 485 19.18 -95.66 7.77
N ILE A 486 18.11 -95.00 7.35
CA ILE A 486 17.32 -95.38 6.16
C ILE A 486 18.18 -95.39 4.89
N THR A 487 19.12 -94.43 4.75
CA THR A 487 20.04 -94.37 3.61
C THR A 487 21.00 -95.57 3.58
N ILE A 488 21.49 -96.01 4.74
CA ILE A 488 22.35 -97.21 4.87
C ILE A 488 21.55 -98.48 4.53
N GLU A 489 20.33 -98.62 5.06
CA GLU A 489 19.44 -99.75 4.78
C GLU A 489 19.07 -99.83 3.28
N SER A 490 18.74 -98.69 2.64
CA SER A 490 18.49 -98.61 1.20
C SER A 490 19.71 -98.99 0.36
N SER A 491 20.91 -98.56 0.77
CA SER A 491 22.16 -98.90 0.08
C SER A 491 22.46 -100.40 0.17
N PHE A 492 22.21 -101.03 1.31
CA PHE A 492 22.33 -102.47 1.49
C PHE A 492 21.35 -103.26 0.59
N LEU A 493 20.10 -102.80 0.44
CA LEU A 493 19.15 -103.40 -0.50
C LEU A 493 19.61 -103.27 -1.96
N LYS A 494 20.14 -102.11 -2.38
CA LYS A 494 20.63 -101.93 -3.76
C LYS A 494 21.81 -102.84 -4.11
N ILE A 495 22.76 -103.01 -3.18
CA ILE A 495 23.90 -103.94 -3.37
C ILE A 495 23.38 -105.39 -3.51
N LYS A 496 22.36 -105.76 -2.73
CA LYS A 496 21.72 -107.08 -2.83
C LYS A 496 20.98 -107.28 -4.16
N ASP A 497 20.29 -106.26 -4.66
CA ASP A 497 19.54 -106.33 -5.91
C ASP A 497 20.45 -106.36 -7.14
N GLU A 498 21.50 -105.55 -7.18
CA GLU A 498 22.52 -105.57 -8.24
C GLU A 498 23.24 -106.93 -8.31
N TYR A 499 23.49 -107.55 -7.16
CA TYR A 499 24.02 -108.92 -7.09
C TYR A 499 23.07 -109.97 -7.68
N LEU A 500 21.74 -109.81 -7.53
CA LEU A 500 20.76 -110.65 -8.23
C LEU A 500 20.69 -110.32 -9.73
N ARG A 501 20.72 -109.04 -10.09
CA ARG A 501 20.66 -108.58 -11.49
C ARG A 501 21.84 -109.10 -12.30
N LEU A 502 23.07 -108.91 -11.85
CA LEU A 502 24.28 -109.41 -12.54
C LEU A 502 24.28 -110.93 -12.69
N LYS A 503 23.59 -111.65 -11.79
CA LYS A 503 23.39 -113.10 -11.85
C LYS A 503 22.32 -113.54 -12.87
N MET A 504 21.50 -112.61 -13.36
CA MET A 504 20.56 -112.81 -14.47
C MET A 504 21.10 -112.28 -15.80
N GLN A 505 21.80 -111.13 -15.79
CA GLN A 505 21.90 -110.23 -16.95
C GLN A 505 23.03 -110.52 -17.97
N SER A 506 23.30 -111.80 -18.25
CA SER A 506 24.20 -112.19 -19.34
C SER A 506 23.51 -112.04 -20.75
N GLU A 507 23.34 -110.77 -21.28
CA GLU A 507 22.35 -110.29 -22.34
C GLU A 507 22.83 -109.47 -23.65
N PHE A 508 22.13 -108.38 -24.12
CA PHE A 508 21.89 -107.97 -25.56
C PHE A 508 21.92 -106.41 -25.95
N GLN A 509 21.57 -105.97 -27.21
CA GLN A 509 21.87 -104.61 -27.83
C GLN A 509 20.89 -104.07 -28.98
N ILE A 510 20.87 -102.75 -29.36
CA ILE A 510 20.13 -102.14 -30.56
C ILE A 510 20.52 -100.66 -31.00
N PHE A 511 20.12 -100.10 -32.20
CA PHE A 511 20.56 -98.78 -32.81
C PHE A 511 19.60 -98.04 -33.84
N THR A 512 19.73 -96.71 -34.18
CA THR A 512 19.18 -95.94 -35.40
C THR A 512 19.48 -94.38 -35.52
N SER A 513 19.23 -93.68 -36.69
CA SER A 513 19.30 -92.19 -37.00
C SER A 513 18.64 -91.82 -38.39
N GLY A 514 18.51 -90.63 -39.08
CA GLY A 514 18.91 -89.16 -39.08
C GLY A 514 18.19 -88.40 -40.30
N ASP A 515 18.41 -87.15 -40.84
CA ASP A 515 19.23 -85.93 -40.54
C ASP A 515 18.87 -84.49 -41.20
N PRO A 516 18.69 -84.18 -42.53
CA PRO A 516 19.03 -82.83 -43.16
C PRO A 516 17.95 -82.00 -43.99
N LYS A 517 18.17 -80.82 -44.68
CA LYS A 517 18.60 -79.39 -44.36
C LYS A 517 18.76 -78.39 -45.61
N ILE A 518 18.11 -77.18 -45.71
CA ILE A 518 18.50 -75.90 -46.46
C ILE A 518 17.87 -74.64 -45.75
N SER A 519 18.59 -73.50 -45.59
CA SER A 519 18.25 -72.33 -44.71
C SER A 519 17.85 -71.00 -45.46
N ILE A 520 17.81 -69.75 -44.94
CA ILE A 520 18.80 -68.93 -44.15
C ILE A 520 18.15 -68.01 -43.03
N SER A 521 18.39 -66.68 -42.97
CA SER A 521 18.12 -65.73 -41.82
C SER A 521 18.08 -64.23 -42.28
N GLU A 522 17.92 -63.11 -41.52
CA GLU A 522 17.78 -62.73 -40.07
C GLU A 522 17.12 -61.32 -39.90
N LYS A 523 16.19 -61.10 -38.93
CA LYS A 523 16.08 -59.90 -38.03
C LYS A 523 14.86 -59.92 -37.08
N LYS A 524 14.91 -59.08 -36.03
CA LYS A 524 13.92 -58.87 -34.94
C LYS A 524 12.46 -58.61 -35.42
N PRO A 525 11.49 -58.90 -34.54
CA PRO A 525 10.47 -57.89 -34.21
C PRO A 525 10.21 -57.75 -32.69
N GLY A 526 9.28 -56.86 -32.32
CA GLY A 526 8.69 -56.76 -30.98
C GLY A 526 7.41 -55.91 -30.99
N GLN A 527 6.59 -56.08 -29.93
CA GLN A 527 5.37 -55.35 -29.55
C GLN A 527 4.07 -55.54 -30.38
N ASN A 528 3.06 -56.01 -29.63
CA ASN A 528 1.67 -55.54 -29.48
C ASN A 528 0.72 -55.35 -30.69
N VAL A 529 -0.52 -55.83 -30.49
CA VAL A 529 -1.75 -55.37 -31.16
C VAL A 529 -2.86 -55.27 -30.09
N ASN A 530 -3.67 -54.20 -30.13
CA ASN A 530 -4.85 -53.99 -29.27
C ASN A 530 -6.13 -54.58 -29.90
N VAL A 531 -7.18 -54.77 -29.10
CA VAL A 531 -8.57 -54.88 -29.58
C VAL A 531 -9.50 -54.06 -28.67
N ASP A 532 -10.48 -53.44 -29.32
CA ASP A 532 -11.35 -52.32 -28.93
C ASP A 532 -12.32 -52.54 -27.75
N ASN A 533 -12.86 -51.43 -27.22
CA ASN A 533 -14.24 -51.39 -26.68
C ASN A 533 -14.78 -49.94 -26.54
N PRO A 534 -16.04 -49.63 -26.95
CA PRO A 534 -16.64 -48.30 -26.79
C PRO A 534 -17.77 -48.20 -25.73
N GLU A 535 -18.03 -46.96 -25.30
CA GLU A 535 -19.28 -46.39 -24.76
C GLU A 535 -20.00 -46.94 -23.48
N SER A 536 -19.93 -46.10 -22.42
CA SER A 536 -21.09 -45.40 -21.79
C SER A 536 -21.47 -45.69 -20.31
N SER A 537 -21.74 -44.58 -19.60
CA SER A 537 -22.61 -44.38 -18.41
C SER A 537 -22.54 -45.30 -17.17
N THR A 538 -21.91 -44.78 -16.11
CA THR A 538 -22.51 -44.37 -14.79
C THR A 538 -23.85 -45.00 -14.30
N PRO A 539 -24.09 -45.18 -12.97
CA PRO A 539 -23.60 -44.29 -11.90
C PRO A 539 -23.31 -44.88 -10.48
N SER A 540 -22.84 -44.01 -9.57
CA SER A 540 -23.34 -43.88 -8.17
C SER A 540 -23.04 -44.91 -7.06
N LEU A 541 -22.41 -44.41 -5.97
CA LEU A 541 -22.57 -44.78 -4.55
C LEU A 541 -22.41 -46.26 -4.12
N LYS A 542 -21.26 -46.60 -3.54
CA LYS A 542 -21.03 -46.38 -2.10
C LYS A 542 -19.55 -46.41 -1.73
#